data_AF-A0A3P6SMK9-F1
#
_entry.id   AF-A0A3P6SMK9-F1
#
_cell.length_a   1.000
_cell.length_b   1.000
_cell.length_c   1.000
_cell.angle_alpha   90.00
_cell.angle_beta   90.00
_cell.angle_gamma   90.00
#
_symmetry.space_group_name_H-M   'P 1'
#
loop_
_entity.id
_entity.type
_entity.pdbx_description
1 polymer ?
#
loop_
_entity_poly.entity_id
_entity_poly.type
_entity_poly.pdbx_seq_one_letter_code
_entity_poly.pdbx_strand_id
1 'polypeptide(L)'
;MGCLIRVLCIPPSHILFSLLAGPVSFMWKLLHVARKSSVDSFRVRLHKLFNLPLNAPALRPAQSISFAPTKLLRSPHLQIKNFFSLTYVLKAVKYYCYSDKPRGVVATVKGDYNYHHYMQDGMDDSGWGCAYRSLQSIWSWFILNGFTDKPVPTHLDIQKCLVEIKDKEEKFIGSRQWIGSTEIGFVLDHMLGYESRYIITNSGSEVAERARELMMHFQTVGSPVMIGTILQSYRAAIVPFLCSVFIIFCICFS
;
A
#
# COMPACT_ATOMS: atom_id res chain seq x y z
N MET A 1 -5.42 -11.49 21.06
CA MET A 1 -5.82 -10.12 21.44
C MET A 1 -4.73 -9.16 20.97
N GLY A 2 -4.89 -8.56 19.79
CA GLY A 2 -3.94 -7.54 19.30
C GLY A 2 -4.47 -6.17 19.69
N CYS A 3 -3.78 -5.46 20.59
CA CYS A 3 -4.10 -4.07 20.87
C CYS A 3 -3.62 -3.24 19.68
N LEU A 4 -4.55 -2.65 18.92
CA LEU A 4 -4.23 -1.80 17.78
C LEU A 4 -3.78 -0.44 18.32
N ILE A 5 -2.48 -0.30 18.59
CA ILE A 5 -1.90 0.98 19.01
C ILE A 5 -1.74 1.84 17.77
N ARG A 6 -2.68 2.75 17.57
CA ARG A 6 -2.57 3.78 16.53
C ARG A 6 -2.12 5.09 17.16
N VAL A 7 -0.96 5.58 16.71
CA VAL A 7 -0.41 6.89 17.10
C VAL A 7 -1.25 7.96 16.42
N LEU A 8 -1.55 9.10 17.04
CA LEU A 8 -2.48 10.09 16.48
C LEU A 8 -1.78 11.43 16.32
N CYS A 9 -1.46 11.91 15.12
CA CYS A 9 -0.81 13.23 14.94
C CYS A 9 -1.84 14.34 14.75
N ILE A 10 -1.80 15.38 15.60
CA ILE A 10 -2.56 16.64 15.43
C ILE A 10 -1.56 17.80 15.25
N PRO A 11 -1.54 18.45 14.08
CA PRO A 11 -0.86 19.74 13.90
C PRO A 11 -1.56 20.85 14.72
N PRO A 12 -0.84 21.82 15.32
CA PRO A 12 0.61 22.02 15.26
C PRO A 12 1.39 21.44 16.45
N SER A 13 0.77 20.74 17.41
CA SER A 13 1.47 20.51 18.68
C SER A 13 1.03 19.33 19.55
N HIS A 14 0.10 18.47 19.13
CA HIS A 14 -0.37 17.37 20.00
C HIS A 14 -0.49 16.05 19.26
N ILE A 15 0.06 14.98 19.83
CA ILE A 15 -0.18 13.62 19.34
C ILE A 15 -0.98 12.88 20.42
N LEU A 16 -2.18 12.40 20.09
CA LEU A 16 -3.00 11.57 20.98
C LEU A 16 -2.56 10.09 20.86
N PHE A 17 -2.72 9.30 21.91
CA PHE A 17 -2.68 7.84 21.78
C PHE A 17 -4.04 7.34 22.24
N SER A 18 -4.87 6.81 21.34
CA SER A 18 -6.06 6.07 21.75
C SER A 18 -5.69 4.60 21.83
N LEU A 19 -5.29 4.15 23.03
CA LEU A 19 -5.55 2.77 23.39
C LEU A 19 -7.07 2.65 23.49
N LEU A 20 -7.66 1.58 22.96
CA LEU A 20 -9.07 1.23 23.23
C LEU A 20 -9.32 0.85 24.72
N ALA A 21 -8.50 1.36 25.64
CA ALA A 21 -8.59 1.21 27.08
C ALA A 21 -8.22 2.49 27.88
N GLY A 22 -8.09 3.66 27.25
CA GLY A 22 -7.92 4.95 27.95
C GLY A 22 -6.80 5.84 27.39
N PRO A 23 -6.87 7.18 27.59
CA PRO A 23 -5.91 8.13 27.04
C PRO A 23 -4.60 8.12 27.84
N VAL A 24 -3.52 7.60 27.25
CA VAL A 24 -2.16 7.79 27.76
C VAL A 24 -1.50 8.88 26.91
N SER A 25 -1.32 10.07 27.49
CA SER A 25 -0.71 11.22 26.82
C SER A 25 0.78 11.26 27.15
N PHE A 26 1.67 11.07 26.15
CA PHE A 26 3.11 11.30 26.33
C PHE A 26 3.75 11.96 25.11
N MET A 27 4.70 12.85 25.42
CA MET A 27 5.04 14.08 24.72
C MET A 27 6.16 13.89 23.68
N TRP A 28 5.88 14.21 22.39
CA TRP A 28 6.80 14.05 21.23
C TRP A 28 7.86 15.17 21.09
N LYS A 29 7.81 16.22 21.93
CA LYS A 29 8.67 17.42 21.80
C LYS A 29 10.18 17.13 21.85
N LEU A 30 10.58 15.94 22.30
CA LEU A 30 11.99 15.52 22.40
C LEU A 30 12.59 14.92 21.12
N LEU A 31 11.78 14.47 20.14
CA LEU A 31 12.32 13.70 19.00
C LEU A 31 12.75 14.53 17.78
N HIS A 32 12.23 15.74 17.58
CA HIS A 32 12.65 16.59 16.44
C HIS A 32 14.10 17.11 16.55
N VAL A 33 14.70 17.05 17.75
CA VAL A 33 16.07 17.51 18.02
C VAL A 33 17.03 16.35 18.32
N ALA A 34 16.52 15.11 18.37
CA ALA A 34 17.25 13.94 18.82
C ALA A 34 17.99 13.22 17.67
N ARG A 35 19.23 12.75 17.92
CA ARG A 35 19.97 11.93 16.95
C ARG A 35 19.21 10.63 16.66
N LYS A 36 19.23 10.14 15.42
CA LYS A 36 18.56 8.90 14.96
C LYS A 36 18.76 7.70 15.92
N SER A 37 19.96 7.51 16.46
CA SER A 37 20.29 6.42 17.40
C SER A 37 19.51 6.50 18.74
N SER A 38 19.26 7.71 19.24
CA SER A 38 18.49 7.92 20.48
C SER A 38 16.99 7.69 20.26
N VAL A 39 16.49 8.03 19.06
CA VAL A 39 15.11 7.80 18.62
C VAL A 39 14.81 6.30 18.50
N ASP A 40 15.70 5.54 17.87
CA ASP A 40 15.50 4.10 17.69
C ASP A 40 15.55 3.35 19.03
N SER A 41 16.46 3.72 19.93
CA SER A 41 16.53 3.17 21.29
C SER A 41 15.25 3.44 22.09
N PHE A 42 14.71 4.66 21.98
CA PHE A 42 13.45 5.01 22.61
C PHE A 42 12.26 4.22 22.03
N ARG A 43 12.20 4.07 20.70
CA ARG A 43 11.16 3.27 20.04
C ARG A 43 11.21 1.81 20.48
N VAL A 44 12.39 1.19 20.59
CA VAL A 44 12.53 -0.18 21.10
C VAL A 44 11.98 -0.30 22.52
N ARG A 45 12.21 0.70 23.38
CA ARG A 45 11.62 0.75 24.73
C ARG A 45 10.09 0.80 24.68
N LEU A 46 9.51 1.59 23.77
CA LEU A 46 8.06 1.64 23.58
C LEU A 46 7.51 0.31 23.04
N HIS A 47 8.20 -0.36 22.12
CA HIS A 47 7.80 -1.68 21.65
C HIS A 47 7.74 -2.68 22.81
N LYS A 48 8.75 -2.70 23.69
CA LYS A 48 8.76 -3.55 24.89
C LYS A 48 7.63 -3.19 25.86
N LEU A 49 7.44 -1.90 26.13
CA LEU A 49 6.42 -1.41 27.07
C LEU A 49 5.00 -1.76 26.62
N PHE A 50 4.74 -1.65 25.32
CA PHE A 50 3.43 -1.90 24.73
C PHE A 50 3.25 -3.30 24.15
N ASN A 51 4.23 -4.18 24.37
CA ASN A 51 4.24 -5.56 23.87
C ASN A 51 4.02 -5.65 22.34
N LEU A 52 4.63 -4.70 21.61
CA LEU A 52 4.59 -4.65 20.15
C LEU A 52 5.69 -5.54 19.54
N PRO A 53 5.44 -6.15 18.38
CA PRO A 53 6.44 -6.95 17.67
C PRO A 53 7.69 -6.11 17.34
N LEU A 54 8.87 -6.69 17.53
CA LEU A 54 10.15 -6.05 17.14
C LEU A 54 10.54 -6.34 15.67
N ASN A 55 9.86 -7.26 15.00
CA ASN A 55 10.11 -7.65 13.62
C ASN A 55 9.38 -6.77 12.58
N ALA A 56 8.60 -5.77 13.02
CA ALA A 56 7.91 -4.85 12.13
C ALA A 56 8.00 -3.40 12.66
N PRO A 57 8.10 -2.38 11.78
CA PRO A 57 8.07 -0.99 12.22
C PRO A 57 6.72 -0.66 12.87
N ALA A 58 6.78 -0.03 14.04
CA ALA A 58 5.63 0.64 14.65
C ALA A 58 6.06 1.99 15.20
N LEU A 59 5.10 2.86 15.52
CA LEU A 59 5.37 4.14 16.16
C LEU A 59 6.32 5.05 15.32
N ARG A 60 6.15 5.00 14.00
CA ARG A 60 6.81 5.92 13.05
C ARG A 60 5.88 7.12 12.77
N PRO A 61 6.41 8.31 12.46
CA PRO A 61 5.59 9.48 12.15
C PRO A 61 4.58 9.23 11.02
N ALA A 62 4.99 8.50 9.96
CA ALA A 62 4.13 8.15 8.84
C ALA A 62 2.94 7.24 9.22
N GLN A 63 3.05 6.51 10.34
CA GLN A 63 1.99 5.62 10.86
C GLN A 63 1.00 6.36 11.77
N SER A 64 1.17 7.68 11.95
CA SER A 64 0.25 8.47 12.75
C SER A 64 -1.10 8.66 12.04
N ILE A 65 -2.18 8.64 12.81
CA ILE A 65 -3.52 8.99 12.36
C ILE A 65 -3.56 10.50 12.15
N SER A 66 -3.88 10.91 10.94
CA SER A 66 -4.27 12.28 10.65
C SER A 66 -5.79 12.40 10.71
N PHE A 67 -6.29 13.42 11.39
CA PHE A 67 -7.71 13.79 11.40
C PHE A 67 -8.05 14.78 10.28
N ALA A 68 -7.04 15.37 9.66
CA ALA A 68 -7.23 16.22 8.50
C ALA A 68 -7.61 15.38 7.28
N PRO A 69 -8.55 15.86 6.44
CA PRO A 69 -8.90 15.19 5.20
C PRO A 69 -7.66 15.08 4.31
N THR A 70 -7.40 13.87 3.81
CA THR A 70 -6.30 13.62 2.87
C THR A 70 -6.78 13.83 1.44
N LYS A 71 -5.91 14.35 0.56
CA LYS A 71 -6.20 14.50 -0.87
C LYS A 71 -6.43 13.16 -1.57
N LEU A 72 -5.82 12.09 -1.06
CA LEU A 72 -5.88 10.74 -1.60
C LEU A 72 -6.82 9.87 -0.77
N LEU A 73 -7.51 8.95 -1.45
CA LEU A 73 -8.29 7.91 -0.79
C LEU A 73 -7.34 6.90 -0.12
N ARG A 74 -7.54 6.66 1.17
CA ARG A 74 -6.74 5.72 1.96
C ARG A 74 -7.48 4.41 2.13
N SER A 75 -6.82 3.30 1.81
CA SER A 75 -7.33 1.93 1.98
C SER A 75 -8.76 1.74 1.46
N PRO A 76 -9.08 2.15 0.21
CA PRO A 76 -10.46 2.11 -0.31
C PRO A 76 -11.07 0.71 -0.31
N HIS A 77 -10.24 -0.34 -0.37
CA HIS A 77 -10.69 -1.75 -0.30
C HIS A 77 -11.52 -2.07 0.96
N LEU A 78 -11.29 -1.35 2.07
CA LEU A 78 -12.06 -1.54 3.31
C LEU A 78 -13.52 -1.06 3.19
N GLN A 79 -13.81 -0.21 2.21
CA GLN A 79 -15.14 0.37 1.99
C GLN A 79 -15.92 -0.33 0.87
N ILE A 80 -15.30 -1.30 0.19
CA ILE A 80 -15.94 -2.07 -0.88
C ILE A 80 -16.88 -3.10 -0.25
N LYS A 81 -18.14 -2.70 -0.06
CA LYS A 81 -19.21 -3.54 0.54
C LYS A 81 -19.49 -4.84 -0.23
N ASN A 82 -19.19 -4.87 -1.53
CA ASN A 82 -19.40 -6.06 -2.37
C ASN A 82 -18.35 -7.16 -2.14
N PHE A 83 -17.25 -6.86 -1.44
CA PHE A 83 -16.25 -7.86 -1.02
C PHE A 83 -16.43 -8.28 0.44
N PHE A 84 -16.96 -7.36 1.26
CA PHE A 84 -17.20 -7.53 2.69
C PHE A 84 -18.61 -7.05 3.04
N SER A 85 -19.60 -7.92 2.92
CA SER A 85 -20.65 -7.95 3.95
C SER A 85 -20.11 -8.65 5.21
N LEU A 86 -18.93 -8.20 5.68
CA LEU A 86 -18.30 -8.72 6.88
C LEU A 86 -17.62 -7.60 7.67
N THR A 87 -18.19 -7.42 8.87
CA THR A 87 -17.51 -6.96 10.06
C THR A 87 -17.19 -5.46 10.10
N TYR A 88 -18.22 -4.65 10.32
CA TYR A 88 -18.31 -3.73 11.48
C TYR A 88 -19.68 -3.03 11.41
N VAL A 89 -20.74 -3.74 11.80
CA VAL A 89 -21.93 -3.07 12.33
C VAL A 89 -22.02 -3.42 13.79
N LEU A 90 -21.89 -2.36 14.56
CA LEU A 90 -22.11 -2.26 15.99
C LEU A 90 -23.38 -3.03 16.39
N LYS A 91 -23.35 -3.57 17.61
CA LYS A 91 -24.55 -4.01 18.33
C LYS A 91 -25.74 -3.07 18.04
N ALA A 92 -26.89 -3.68 17.77
CA ALA A 92 -28.18 -3.07 17.46
C ALA A 92 -28.35 -2.66 15.98
N VAL A 93 -28.90 -3.55 15.17
CA VAL A 93 -30.32 -3.53 14.76
C VAL A 93 -30.53 -4.79 13.91
N LYS A 94 -31.42 -5.67 14.38
CA LYS A 94 -32.03 -6.74 13.58
C LYS A 94 -32.83 -6.05 12.48
N TYR A 95 -32.55 -6.30 11.21
CA TYR A 95 -33.52 -6.56 10.12
C TYR A 95 -32.85 -6.43 8.74
N TYR A 96 -33.18 -7.38 7.86
CA TYR A 96 -32.88 -7.57 6.43
C TYR A 96 -31.74 -8.53 6.03
N CYS A 97 -32.19 -9.56 5.30
CA CYS A 97 -31.50 -10.74 4.78
C CYS A 97 -30.76 -10.47 3.46
N TYR A 98 -29.56 -11.04 3.31
CA TYR A 98 -29.21 -12.00 2.25
C TYR A 98 -28.01 -12.82 2.76
N SER A 99 -27.83 -14.03 2.25
CA SER A 99 -26.87 -15.02 2.74
C SER A 99 -25.40 -14.62 2.43
N ASP A 100 -24.84 -13.71 3.21
CA ASP A 100 -23.48 -13.16 3.02
C ASP A 100 -22.46 -13.71 4.02
N LYS A 101 -22.11 -14.99 3.88
CA LYS A 101 -20.88 -15.53 4.47
C LYS A 101 -19.84 -15.67 3.36
N PRO A 102 -18.56 -15.37 3.61
CA PRO A 102 -17.52 -15.64 2.64
C PRO A 102 -17.49 -17.15 2.45
N ARG A 103 -17.45 -17.61 1.19
CA ARG A 103 -17.46 -19.05 0.89
C ARG A 103 -16.20 -19.78 1.34
N GLY A 104 -15.21 -19.05 1.87
CA GLY A 104 -14.10 -19.58 2.66
C GLY A 104 -13.12 -18.49 3.06
N VAL A 105 -11.81 -18.80 3.08
CA VAL A 105 -10.81 -17.94 3.71
C VAL A 105 -10.55 -16.70 2.86
N VAL A 106 -10.59 -15.54 3.52
CA VAL A 106 -10.25 -14.24 2.95
C VAL A 106 -8.91 -13.79 3.49
N ALA A 107 -7.99 -13.43 2.60
CA ALA A 107 -6.81 -12.64 2.96
C ALA A 107 -6.69 -11.41 2.08
N THR A 108 -6.29 -10.31 2.72
CA THR A 108 -6.22 -8.98 2.14
C THR A 108 -4.89 -8.33 2.44
N VAL A 109 -4.63 -7.19 1.81
CA VAL A 109 -3.55 -6.28 2.20
C VAL A 109 -3.62 -6.00 3.70
N LYS A 110 -2.46 -5.96 4.35
CA LYS A 110 -2.28 -5.62 5.76
C LYS A 110 -1.65 -4.25 5.86
N GLY A 111 -2.28 -3.36 6.62
CA GLY A 111 -1.81 -1.98 6.74
C GLY A 111 -2.37 -1.06 5.66
N ASP A 112 -2.03 0.21 5.76
CA ASP A 112 -2.63 1.24 4.92
C ASP A 112 -1.81 1.53 3.67
N TYR A 113 -2.50 1.98 2.62
CA TYR A 113 -1.93 2.54 1.39
C TYR A 113 -2.84 3.63 0.85
N ASN A 114 -2.29 4.54 0.04
CA ASN A 114 -3.04 5.53 -0.70
C ASN A 114 -3.35 5.03 -2.11
N TYR A 115 -4.53 5.37 -2.61
CA TYR A 115 -4.93 5.05 -3.97
C TYR A 115 -4.44 6.12 -4.94
N HIS A 116 -3.40 5.77 -5.71
CA HIS A 116 -2.90 6.58 -6.81
C HIS A 116 -3.56 6.15 -8.12
N HIS A 117 -3.99 7.11 -8.92
CA HIS A 117 -4.72 6.89 -10.17
C HIS A 117 -4.38 7.99 -11.20
N TYR A 118 -4.89 7.84 -12.43
CA TYR A 118 -4.67 8.81 -13.51
C TYR A 118 -5.09 10.23 -13.15
N MET A 119 -4.50 11.23 -13.80
CA MET A 119 -4.82 12.66 -13.64
C MET A 119 -4.47 13.25 -12.27
N GLN A 120 -3.61 12.58 -11.50
CA GLN A 120 -3.06 13.13 -10.27
C GLN A 120 -1.78 13.93 -10.54
N ASP A 121 -1.44 14.81 -9.59
CA ASP A 121 -0.18 15.58 -9.60
C ASP A 121 -0.01 16.50 -10.82
N GLY A 122 -1.11 16.87 -11.48
CA GLY A 122 -1.09 17.71 -12.69
C GLY A 122 -0.58 16.99 -13.95
N MET A 123 -0.49 15.66 -13.93
CA MET A 123 -0.02 14.86 -15.07
C MET A 123 -1.18 14.16 -15.78
N ASP A 124 -1.30 14.39 -17.10
CA ASP A 124 -2.15 13.56 -17.96
C ASP A 124 -1.39 12.29 -18.37
N ASP A 125 -1.64 11.23 -17.62
CA ASP A 125 -1.06 9.91 -17.83
C ASP A 125 -2.06 8.87 -18.38
N SER A 126 -3.13 9.35 -19.04
CA SER A 126 -4.11 8.49 -19.71
C SER A 126 -3.45 7.57 -20.73
N GLY A 127 -3.70 6.26 -20.58
CA GLY A 127 -3.29 5.25 -21.54
C GLY A 127 -1.84 4.76 -21.42
N TRP A 128 -1.03 5.32 -20.51
CA TRP A 128 0.36 4.88 -20.32
C TRP A 128 0.84 4.85 -18.86
N GLY A 129 0.13 5.52 -17.94
CA GLY A 129 0.54 5.67 -16.54
C GLY A 129 0.17 4.51 -15.59
N CYS A 130 -0.52 3.45 -16.05
CA CYS A 130 -1.15 2.47 -15.16
C CYS A 130 -0.17 1.84 -14.16
N ALA A 131 0.97 1.40 -14.66
CA ALA A 131 2.02 0.77 -13.86
C ALA A 131 2.71 1.78 -12.93
N TYR A 132 2.90 3.04 -13.38
CA TYR A 132 3.42 4.11 -12.54
C TYR A 132 2.50 4.36 -11.33
N ARG A 133 1.19 4.50 -11.54
CA ARG A 133 0.22 4.70 -10.45
C ARG A 133 0.09 3.49 -9.53
N SER A 134 0.24 2.28 -10.07
CA SER A 134 0.30 1.05 -9.28
C SER A 134 1.54 1.03 -8.38
N LEU A 135 2.72 1.38 -8.91
CA LEU A 135 3.95 1.55 -8.13
C LEU A 135 3.79 2.63 -7.06
N GLN A 136 3.19 3.77 -7.36
CA GLN A 136 2.95 4.83 -6.37
C GLN A 136 2.06 4.36 -5.22
N SER A 137 1.02 3.57 -5.52
CA SER A 137 0.17 2.96 -4.50
C SER A 137 0.94 1.94 -3.64
N ILE A 138 1.76 1.08 -4.24
CA ILE A 138 2.65 0.17 -3.51
C ILE A 138 3.65 0.96 -2.64
N TRP A 139 4.25 2.00 -3.18
CA TRP A 139 5.21 2.85 -2.47
C TRP A 139 4.57 3.52 -1.25
N SER A 140 3.35 4.02 -1.40
CA SER A 140 2.59 4.61 -0.30
C SER A 140 2.37 3.64 0.86
N TRP A 141 2.27 2.32 0.57
CA TRP A 141 2.21 1.29 1.59
C TRP A 141 3.51 1.20 2.39
N PHE A 142 4.67 1.25 1.73
CA PHE A 142 5.96 1.28 2.45
C PHE A 142 6.07 2.51 3.36
N ILE A 143 5.58 3.68 2.91
CA ILE A 143 5.56 4.90 3.73
C ILE A 143 4.63 4.72 4.94
N LEU A 144 3.36 4.42 4.69
CA LEU A 144 2.32 4.39 5.72
C LEU A 144 2.52 3.26 6.73
N ASN A 145 3.30 2.23 6.38
CA ASN A 145 3.68 1.15 7.30
C ASN A 145 5.09 1.33 7.88
N GLY A 146 5.74 2.47 7.67
CA GLY A 146 6.96 2.87 8.37
C GLY A 146 8.23 2.18 7.89
N PHE A 147 8.22 1.65 6.67
CA PHE A 147 9.37 1.01 6.03
C PHE A 147 10.28 2.00 5.31
N THR A 148 9.74 3.13 4.84
CA THR A 148 10.52 4.21 4.22
C THR A 148 10.00 5.59 4.60
N ASP A 149 10.90 6.55 4.69
CA ASP A 149 10.59 7.97 4.81
C ASP A 149 10.72 8.69 3.45
N LYS A 150 11.11 7.97 2.38
CA LYS A 150 11.23 8.54 1.03
C LYS A 150 9.85 8.87 0.47
N PRO A 151 9.65 10.06 -0.14
CA PRO A 151 8.37 10.43 -0.73
C PRO A 151 8.02 9.50 -1.91
N VAL A 152 6.73 9.46 -2.26
CA VAL A 152 6.27 8.74 -3.44
C VAL A 152 6.94 9.33 -4.70
N PRO A 153 7.56 8.52 -5.57
CA PRO A 153 8.27 9.03 -6.74
C PRO A 153 7.30 9.51 -7.82
N THR A 154 7.71 10.55 -8.55
CA THR A 154 7.00 11.00 -9.75
C THR A 154 7.29 10.07 -10.94
N HIS A 155 6.52 10.18 -12.04
CA HIS A 155 6.85 9.45 -13.28
C HIS A 155 8.26 9.73 -13.75
N LEU A 156 8.72 10.98 -13.61
CA LEU A 156 10.06 11.38 -14.01
C LEU A 156 11.14 10.72 -13.14
N ASP A 157 10.91 10.60 -11.83
CA ASP A 157 11.84 9.92 -10.92
C ASP A 157 11.95 8.43 -11.26
N ILE A 158 10.81 7.80 -11.55
CA ILE A 158 10.74 6.40 -11.99
C ILE A 158 11.50 6.21 -13.30
N GLN A 159 11.30 7.09 -14.29
CA GLN A 159 12.00 7.03 -15.57
C GLN A 159 13.51 7.23 -15.42
N LYS A 160 13.93 8.21 -14.61
CA LYS A 160 15.34 8.46 -14.30
C LYS A 160 15.98 7.25 -13.65
N CYS A 161 15.30 6.62 -12.68
CA CYS A 161 15.76 5.38 -12.05
C CYS A 161 16.01 4.28 -13.09
N LEU A 162 15.07 4.06 -14.01
CA LEU A 162 15.20 3.01 -15.03
C LEU A 162 16.33 3.27 -16.04
N VAL A 163 16.61 4.54 -16.35
CA VAL A 163 17.78 4.91 -17.15
C VAL A 163 19.08 4.76 -16.37
N GLU A 164 19.09 5.15 -15.09
CA GLU A 164 20.26 5.06 -14.21
C GLU A 164 20.77 3.62 -14.07
N ILE A 165 19.86 2.66 -13.93
CA ILE A 165 20.19 1.22 -13.86
C ILE A 165 20.44 0.58 -15.23
N LYS A 166 20.40 1.37 -16.31
CA LYS A 166 20.60 0.95 -17.71
C LYS A 166 19.55 -0.05 -18.24
N ASP A 167 18.35 -0.07 -17.67
CA ASP A 167 17.21 -0.81 -18.24
C ASP A 167 16.62 -0.08 -19.46
N LYS A 168 16.62 1.25 -19.43
CA LYS A 168 16.11 2.10 -20.51
C LYS A 168 17.16 3.07 -21.03
N GLU A 169 17.00 3.51 -22.28
CA GLU A 169 17.82 4.56 -22.90
C GLU A 169 17.44 5.96 -22.37
N GLU A 170 18.35 6.94 -22.46
CA GLU A 170 18.12 8.31 -21.95
C GLU A 170 16.86 8.98 -22.48
N LYS A 171 16.47 8.71 -23.74
CA LYS A 171 15.24 9.24 -24.36
C LYS A 171 13.95 8.79 -23.67
N PHE A 172 14.03 7.81 -22.78
CA PHE A 172 12.90 7.34 -21.97
C PHE A 172 12.46 8.39 -20.93
N ILE A 173 13.39 9.24 -20.48
CA ILE A 173 13.11 10.31 -19.51
C ILE A 173 12.21 11.37 -20.16
N GLY A 174 11.09 11.67 -19.50
CA GLY A 174 10.07 12.59 -20.01
C GLY A 174 9.16 11.98 -21.09
N SER A 175 9.36 10.71 -21.46
CA SER A 175 8.51 10.03 -22.42
C SER A 175 7.14 9.66 -21.81
N ARG A 176 6.19 9.26 -22.66
CA ARG A 176 4.90 8.68 -22.28
C ARG A 176 4.89 7.16 -22.47
N GLN A 177 6.05 6.51 -22.36
CA GLN A 177 6.16 5.06 -22.52
C GLN A 177 5.69 4.34 -21.25
N TRP A 178 4.94 3.25 -21.45
CA TRP A 178 4.49 2.35 -20.39
C TRP A 178 5.66 1.53 -19.82
N ILE A 179 5.48 1.03 -18.59
CA ILE A 179 6.39 0.11 -17.93
C ILE A 179 5.61 -1.14 -17.46
N GLY A 180 6.31 -2.24 -17.22
CA GLY A 180 5.74 -3.50 -16.74
C GLY A 180 6.01 -3.77 -15.27
N SER A 181 5.66 -4.98 -14.84
CA SER A 181 5.90 -5.48 -13.47
C SER A 181 7.39 -5.60 -13.15
N THR A 182 8.22 -5.96 -14.13
CA THR A 182 9.67 -6.07 -13.97
C THR A 182 10.31 -4.72 -13.63
N GLU A 183 9.96 -3.66 -14.37
CA GLU A 183 10.46 -2.31 -14.11
C GLU A 183 10.00 -1.77 -12.74
N ILE A 184 8.77 -2.08 -12.31
CA ILE A 184 8.31 -1.76 -10.95
C ILE A 184 9.23 -2.40 -9.91
N GLY A 185 9.56 -3.69 -10.09
CA GLY A 185 10.46 -4.40 -9.17
C GLY A 185 11.86 -3.81 -9.15
N PHE A 186 12.41 -3.43 -10.30
CA PHE A 186 13.71 -2.74 -10.38
C PHE A 186 13.71 -1.41 -9.64
N VAL A 187 12.64 -0.63 -9.75
CA VAL A 187 12.54 0.68 -9.08
C VAL A 187 12.40 0.50 -7.56
N LEU A 188 11.64 -0.50 -7.10
CA LEU A 188 11.55 -0.82 -5.67
C LEU A 188 12.89 -1.29 -5.10
N ASP A 189 13.62 -2.12 -5.85
CA ASP A 189 14.93 -2.61 -5.43
C ASP A 189 15.96 -1.48 -5.38
N HIS A 190 16.13 -0.74 -6.49
CA HIS A 190 17.14 0.32 -6.57
C HIS A 190 16.84 1.48 -5.60
N MET A 191 15.59 1.94 -5.52
CA MET A 191 15.26 3.12 -4.72
C MET A 191 14.95 2.80 -3.26
N LEU A 192 14.50 1.60 -2.90
CA LEU A 192 14.12 1.27 -1.51
C LEU A 192 14.91 0.08 -0.93
N GLY A 193 15.62 -0.69 -1.74
CA GLY A 193 16.32 -1.91 -1.32
C GLY A 193 15.38 -3.10 -1.06
N TYR A 194 14.21 -3.13 -1.72
CA TYR A 194 13.24 -4.21 -1.58
C TYR A 194 13.13 -5.05 -2.86
N GLU A 195 13.53 -6.31 -2.76
CA GLU A 195 13.34 -7.30 -3.81
C GLU A 195 11.85 -7.68 -3.96
N SER A 196 11.42 -7.85 -5.21
CA SER A 196 10.06 -8.28 -5.55
C SER A 196 10.02 -9.76 -5.93
N ARG A 197 8.95 -10.47 -5.54
CA ARG A 197 8.66 -11.82 -6.03
C ARG A 197 7.66 -11.76 -7.18
N TYR A 198 7.86 -12.62 -8.18
CA TYR A 198 7.03 -12.68 -9.37
C TYR A 198 6.26 -14.00 -9.43
N ILE A 199 4.96 -13.91 -9.68
CA ILE A 199 4.12 -15.05 -10.06
C ILE A 199 3.86 -14.90 -11.55
N ILE A 200 4.44 -15.79 -12.35
CA ILE A 200 4.33 -15.77 -13.81
C ILE A 200 3.22 -16.74 -14.22
N THR A 201 2.29 -16.24 -15.02
CA THR A 201 1.18 -17.00 -15.62
C THR A 201 1.19 -16.80 -17.14
N ASN A 202 0.89 -17.84 -17.90
CA ASN A 202 0.86 -17.77 -19.37
C ASN A 202 -0.51 -17.31 -19.90
N SER A 203 -1.54 -17.34 -19.06
CA SER A 203 -2.91 -16.97 -19.39
C SER A 203 -3.65 -16.36 -18.20
N GLY A 204 -4.70 -15.59 -18.45
CA GLY A 204 -5.54 -15.03 -17.38
C GLY A 204 -6.27 -16.11 -16.56
N SER A 205 -6.54 -17.27 -17.15
CA SER A 205 -7.14 -18.43 -16.47
C SER A 205 -6.25 -19.02 -15.38
N GLU A 206 -4.93 -18.99 -15.56
CA GLU A 206 -3.97 -19.53 -14.59
C GLU A 206 -3.88 -18.69 -13.30
N VAL A 207 -4.32 -17.44 -13.30
CA VAL A 207 -4.29 -16.58 -12.10
C VAL A 207 -5.12 -17.20 -10.97
N ALA A 208 -6.25 -17.81 -11.30
CA ALA A 208 -7.09 -18.52 -10.34
C ALA A 208 -6.40 -19.76 -9.76
N GLU A 209 -5.60 -20.45 -10.56
CA GLU A 209 -4.83 -21.64 -10.13
C GLU A 209 -3.68 -21.25 -9.17
N ARG A 210 -3.08 -20.07 -9.37
CA ARG A 210 -2.03 -19.52 -8.49
C ARG A 210 -2.55 -18.73 -7.31
N ALA A 211 -3.87 -18.69 -7.11
CA ALA A 211 -4.48 -17.89 -6.07
C ALA A 211 -3.98 -18.29 -4.66
N ARG A 212 -3.63 -19.57 -4.43
CA ARG A 212 -3.03 -20.01 -3.15
C ARG A 212 -1.70 -19.32 -2.84
N GLU A 213 -0.88 -19.00 -3.85
CA GLU A 213 0.36 -18.25 -3.68
C GLU A 213 0.07 -16.81 -3.23
N LEU A 214 -0.94 -16.17 -3.83
CA LEU A 214 -1.40 -14.84 -3.44
C LEU A 214 -1.99 -14.82 -2.01
N MET A 215 -2.76 -15.84 -1.65
CA MET A 215 -3.27 -16.02 -0.28
C MET A 215 -2.12 -16.08 0.73
N MET A 216 -1.10 -16.90 0.46
CA MET A 216 0.08 -16.99 1.33
C MET A 216 0.82 -15.65 1.41
N HIS A 217 0.96 -14.91 0.31
CA HIS A 217 1.54 -13.56 0.32
C HIS A 217 0.78 -12.61 1.24
N PHE A 218 -0.55 -12.54 1.13
CA PHE A 218 -1.35 -11.67 2.00
C PHE A 218 -1.31 -12.09 3.48
N GLN A 219 -1.23 -13.39 3.75
CA GLN A 219 -1.13 -13.92 5.11
C GLN A 219 0.25 -13.70 5.76
N THR A 220 1.32 -13.67 4.98
CA THR A 220 2.70 -13.57 5.51
C THR A 220 3.24 -12.15 5.42
N VAL A 221 3.16 -11.52 4.25
CA VAL A 221 3.68 -10.18 3.94
C VAL A 221 2.58 -9.14 4.02
N GLY A 222 1.50 -9.33 3.26
CA GLY A 222 0.36 -8.41 3.26
C GLY A 222 0.56 -7.11 2.46
N SER A 223 1.59 -6.99 1.63
CA SER A 223 1.75 -5.82 0.77
C SER A 223 0.80 -5.84 -0.45
N PRO A 224 0.43 -4.68 -1.00
CA PRO A 224 -0.25 -4.57 -2.29
C PRO A 224 0.52 -5.28 -3.42
N VAL A 225 -0.20 -5.93 -4.34
CA VAL A 225 0.37 -6.64 -5.49
C VAL A 225 -0.09 -5.97 -6.78
N MET A 226 0.83 -5.64 -7.69
CA MET A 226 0.49 -5.18 -9.04
C MET A 226 0.38 -6.39 -9.97
N ILE A 227 -0.66 -6.41 -10.81
CA ILE A 227 -0.79 -7.37 -11.90
C ILE A 227 -0.52 -6.66 -13.22
N GLY A 228 0.54 -7.11 -13.90
CA GLY A 228 0.85 -6.69 -15.26
C GLY A 228 0.21 -7.65 -16.26
N THR A 229 -0.39 -7.10 -17.32
CA THR A 229 -0.74 -7.89 -18.51
C THR A 229 0.18 -7.49 -19.65
N ILE A 230 0.64 -8.48 -20.42
CA ILE A 230 1.38 -8.24 -21.66
C ILE A 230 0.36 -7.84 -22.73
N LEU A 231 0.13 -6.54 -22.90
CA LEU A 231 -0.49 -6.03 -24.12
C LEU A 231 0.57 -6.03 -25.23
N GLN A 232 0.86 -7.20 -25.79
CA GLN A 232 1.49 -7.26 -27.11
C GLN A 232 0.44 -6.88 -28.16
N SER A 233 0.74 -5.83 -28.92
CA SER A 233 0.26 -5.56 -30.28
C SER A 233 -0.95 -4.62 -30.45
N TYR A 234 -0.62 -3.43 -30.99
CA TYR A 234 -1.34 -2.67 -32.01
C TYR A 234 -2.88 -2.74 -32.06
N ARG A 235 -3.53 -1.60 -31.73
CA ARG A 235 -4.97 -1.31 -31.75
C ARG A 235 -5.76 -1.82 -30.55
N ALA A 236 -5.73 -1.03 -29.48
CA ALA A 236 -6.88 -0.95 -28.58
C ALA A 236 -6.99 0.45 -27.95
N ALA A 237 -7.46 1.42 -28.75
CA ALA A 237 -8.16 2.60 -28.23
C ALA A 237 -9.49 2.23 -27.53
N ILE A 238 -9.75 0.94 -27.27
CA ILE A 238 -11.02 0.38 -26.80
C ILE A 238 -10.88 -0.27 -25.42
N VAL A 239 -9.69 -0.34 -24.83
CA VAL A 239 -9.55 -0.83 -23.45
C VAL A 239 -8.70 0.06 -22.53
N PRO A 240 -8.98 1.37 -22.41
CA PRO A 240 -8.41 2.18 -21.33
C PRO A 240 -8.91 1.75 -19.93
N PHE A 241 -9.95 0.91 -19.85
CA PHE A 241 -10.62 0.53 -18.59
C PHE A 241 -10.05 -0.71 -17.88
N LEU A 242 -9.38 -1.65 -18.56
CA LEU A 242 -8.87 -2.88 -17.90
C LEU A 242 -7.48 -2.74 -17.28
N CYS A 243 -6.76 -1.65 -17.56
CA CYS A 243 -5.52 -1.29 -16.85
C CYS A 243 -5.79 -0.41 -15.61
N SER A 244 -7.03 -0.40 -15.11
CA SER A 244 -7.41 0.29 -13.88
C SER A 244 -6.85 -0.47 -12.69
N VAL A 245 -5.57 -0.22 -12.35
CA VAL A 245 -4.94 -0.50 -11.05
C VAL A 245 -5.52 -1.76 -10.37
N PHE A 246 -5.32 -2.93 -10.97
CA PHE A 246 -5.61 -4.19 -10.29
C PHE A 246 -4.53 -4.42 -9.24
N ILE A 247 -4.65 -3.68 -8.14
CA ILE A 247 -4.11 -4.15 -6.89
C ILE A 247 -5.12 -5.15 -6.36
N ILE A 248 -4.76 -6.44 -6.35
CA ILE A 248 -5.61 -7.42 -5.67
C ILE A 248 -5.58 -7.06 -4.19
N PHE A 249 -6.73 -6.66 -3.68
CA PHE A 249 -6.90 -6.32 -2.27
C PHE A 249 -7.46 -7.48 -1.46
N CYS A 250 -8.00 -8.50 -2.12
CA CYS A 250 -8.70 -9.60 -1.47
C CYS A 250 -8.88 -10.79 -2.42
N ILE A 251 -8.63 -12.01 -1.95
CA ILE A 251 -9.07 -13.24 -2.63
C ILE A 251 -9.87 -14.09 -1.64
N CYS A 252 -11.06 -14.52 -2.07
CA CYS A 252 -11.98 -15.37 -1.32
C CYS A 252 -11.94 -16.78 -1.95
N PHE A 253 -11.62 -17.81 -1.16
CA PHE A 253 -11.55 -19.20 -1.61
C PHE A 253 -12.73 -20.01 -1.09
N SER A 254 -13.19 -21.03 -1.82
CA SER A 254 -14.16 -22.03 -1.32
C SER A 254 -13.47 -23.20 -0.62
#